data_AF-A0A7X0V1P9-F1
#
_entry.id   AF-A0A7X0V1P9-F1
#
_cell.length_a   1.000
_cell.length_b   1.000
_cell.length_c   1.000
_cell.angle_alpha   90.00
_cell.angle_beta   90.00
_cell.angle_gamma   90.00
#
_symmetry.space_group_name_H-M   'P 1'
#
loop_
_entity.id
_entity.type
_entity.pdbx_description
1 polymer ?
#
loop_
_entity_poly.entity_id
_entity_poly.type
_entity_poly.pdbx_seq_one_letter_code
_entity_poly.pdbx_strand_id
1 'polypeptide(L)'
;MNFIKKLGLYSVVIGLLVGALQFYTGNQLVHVHVWWLFGFMIVVTALTFYVSRLGVSYDNDNFQLYYFGSMGFRMILSIALIFVYVFLYSENELQFVLNFFVLYFLFTGFEIYSLLANFAPQLKKQNEQ
;
A
#
# COMPACT_ATOMS: atom_id res chain seq x y z
N MET A 1 5.95 5.74 -16.31
CA MET A 1 6.28 4.29 -16.34
C MET A 1 7.25 3.84 -15.25
N ASN A 2 7.90 4.72 -14.49
CA ASN A 2 8.86 4.31 -13.45
C ASN A 2 8.21 3.79 -12.16
N PHE A 3 6.99 4.22 -11.84
CA PHE A 3 6.34 3.83 -10.59
C PHE A 3 6.00 2.33 -10.53
N ILE A 4 5.38 1.75 -11.56
CA ILE A 4 5.04 0.31 -11.55
C ILE A 4 6.30 -0.55 -11.46
N LYS A 5 7.40 -0.13 -12.09
CA LYS A 5 8.71 -0.81 -11.95
C LYS A 5 9.25 -0.72 -10.52
N LYS A 6 9.18 0.47 -9.88
CA LYS A 6 9.58 0.66 -8.48
C LYS A 6 8.69 -0.13 -7.52
N LEU A 7 7.37 -0.15 -7.76
CA LEU A 7 6.40 -0.93 -7.00
C LEU A 7 6.71 -2.41 -7.12
N GLY A 8 6.90 -2.93 -8.34
CA GLY A 8 7.27 -4.33 -8.57
C GLY A 8 8.56 -4.71 -7.85
N LEU A 9 9.62 -3.90 -7.96
CA LEU A 9 10.88 -4.15 -7.24
C LEU A 9 10.68 -4.13 -5.72
N TYR A 10 9.94 -3.14 -5.20
CA TYR A 10 9.63 -3.05 -3.78
C TYR A 10 8.84 -4.26 -3.30
N SER A 11 7.80 -4.66 -4.03
CA SER A 11 7.02 -5.86 -3.75
C SER A 11 7.90 -7.11 -3.75
N VAL A 12 8.82 -7.28 -4.70
CA VAL A 12 9.74 -8.44 -4.69
C VAL A 12 10.59 -8.45 -3.42
N VAL A 13 11.14 -7.30 -3.01
CA VAL A 13 11.94 -7.20 -1.77
C VAL A 13 11.11 -7.53 -0.54
N ILE A 14 9.90 -6.96 -0.41
CA ILE A 14 9.01 -7.24 0.72
C ILE A 14 8.56 -8.71 0.72
N GLY A 15 8.24 -9.27 -0.44
CA GLY A 15 7.86 -10.68 -0.59
C GLY A 15 9.00 -11.63 -0.19
N LEU A 16 10.24 -11.31 -0.53
CA LEU A 16 11.43 -12.06 -0.08
C LEU A 16 11.61 -11.95 1.44
N LEU A 17 11.42 -10.77 2.03
CA LEU A 17 11.50 -10.58 3.48
C LEU A 17 10.41 -11.38 4.22
N VAL A 18 9.17 -11.33 3.73
CA VAL A 18 8.05 -12.11 4.29
C VAL A 18 8.31 -13.61 4.14
N GLY A 19 8.79 -14.06 2.98
CA GLY A 19 9.15 -15.46 2.74
C GLY A 19 10.29 -15.95 3.64
N ALA A 20 11.33 -15.12 3.84
CA ALA A 20 12.42 -15.43 4.76
C ALA A 20 11.92 -15.50 6.21
N LEU A 21 11.10 -14.53 6.65
CA LEU A 21 10.47 -14.56 7.98
C LEU A 21 9.61 -15.82 8.16
N GLN A 22 8.82 -16.20 7.16
CA GLN A 22 8.01 -17.42 7.22
C GLN A 22 8.89 -18.68 7.32
N PHE A 23 10.04 -18.70 6.64
CA PHE A 23 11.00 -19.81 6.71
C PHE A 23 11.65 -19.94 8.09
N TYR A 24 12.09 -18.83 8.70
CA TYR A 24 12.75 -18.85 10.01
C TYR A 24 11.80 -19.02 11.19
N THR A 25 10.58 -18.50 11.09
CA THR A 25 9.63 -18.40 12.22
C THR A 25 8.40 -19.29 12.06
N GLY A 26 8.27 -19.99 10.92
CA GLY A 26 7.11 -20.83 10.62
C GLY A 26 5.80 -20.04 10.63
N ASN A 27 4.74 -20.68 11.12
CA ASN A 27 3.40 -20.07 11.24
C ASN A 27 3.15 -19.35 12.57
N GLN A 28 4.13 -19.29 13.48
CA GLN A 28 3.95 -18.64 14.79
C GLN A 28 3.89 -17.12 14.71
N LEU A 29 4.66 -16.51 13.80
CA LEU A 29 4.68 -15.04 13.61
C LEU A 29 4.05 -14.60 12.29
N VAL A 30 4.17 -15.41 11.24
CA VAL A 30 3.59 -15.11 9.93
C VAL A 30 2.32 -15.92 9.72
N HIS A 31 1.18 -15.26 9.55
CA HIS A 31 -0.09 -15.95 9.35
C HIS A 31 -0.11 -16.63 7.97
N VAL A 32 -0.70 -17.84 7.87
CA VAL A 32 -0.79 -18.59 6.60
C VAL A 32 -1.42 -17.78 5.45
N HIS A 33 -2.33 -16.85 5.76
CA HIS A 33 -3.01 -15.99 4.80
C HIS A 33 -2.25 -14.68 4.48
N VAL A 34 -1.00 -14.52 4.93
CA VAL A 34 -0.20 -13.31 4.65
C VAL A 34 -0.01 -13.05 3.16
N TRP A 35 0.05 -14.10 2.34
CA TRP A 35 0.21 -13.98 0.89
C TRP A 35 -1.02 -13.35 0.23
N TRP A 36 -2.21 -13.62 0.76
CA TRP A 36 -3.45 -12.98 0.34
C TRP A 36 -3.45 -11.48 0.71
N LEU A 37 -3.02 -11.14 1.92
CA LEU A 37 -2.86 -9.75 2.36
C LEU A 37 -1.84 -8.99 1.50
N PHE A 38 -0.74 -9.65 1.18
CA PHE A 38 0.33 -9.11 0.38
C PHE A 38 -0.15 -8.80 -1.05
N GLY A 39 -0.83 -9.74 -1.70
CA GLY A 39 -1.46 -9.53 -3.00
C GLY A 39 -2.48 -8.39 -2.97
N PHE A 40 -3.33 -8.35 -1.94
CA PHE A 40 -4.28 -7.28 -1.73
C PHE A 40 -3.61 -5.89 -1.62
N MET A 41 -2.53 -5.77 -0.85
CA MET A 41 -1.79 -4.49 -0.75
C MET A 41 -1.21 -4.04 -2.08
N ILE A 42 -0.64 -4.95 -2.88
CA ILE A 42 -0.12 -4.60 -4.21
C ILE A 42 -1.23 -4.04 -5.10
N VAL A 43 -2.37 -4.72 -5.14
CA VAL A 43 -3.52 -4.32 -5.98
C VAL A 43 -4.06 -2.97 -5.53
N VAL A 44 -4.26 -2.78 -4.22
CA VAL A 44 -4.80 -1.53 -3.70
C VAL A 44 -3.82 -0.37 -3.92
N THR A 45 -2.52 -0.56 -3.71
CA THR A 45 -1.50 0.47 -4.00
C THR A 45 -1.40 0.80 -5.49
N ALA A 46 -1.55 -0.18 -6.38
CA ALA A 46 -1.61 0.09 -7.82
C ALA A 46 -2.86 0.89 -8.20
N LEU A 47 -4.00 0.57 -7.58
CA LEU A 47 -5.28 1.25 -7.81
C LEU A 47 -5.25 2.69 -7.29
N THR A 48 -4.77 2.94 -6.08
CA THR A 48 -4.64 4.31 -5.51
C THR A 48 -3.71 5.17 -6.35
N PHE A 49 -2.59 4.62 -6.81
CA PHE A 49 -1.70 5.31 -7.72
C PHE A 49 -2.37 5.65 -9.05
N TYR A 50 -3.14 4.71 -9.62
CA TYR A 50 -3.87 4.94 -10.87
C TYR A 50 -4.90 6.06 -10.73
N VAL A 51 -5.71 6.03 -9.66
CA VAL A 51 -6.70 7.07 -9.35
C VAL A 51 -6.03 8.43 -9.13
N SER A 52 -4.94 8.47 -8.37
CA SER A 52 -4.18 9.70 -8.13
C SER A 52 -3.61 10.28 -9.43
N ARG A 53 -3.16 9.41 -10.35
CA ARG A 53 -2.64 9.84 -11.65
C ARG A 53 -3.75 10.34 -12.59
N LEU A 54 -4.94 9.74 -12.54
CA LEU A 54 -6.10 10.25 -13.27
C LEU A 54 -6.45 11.68 -12.83
N GLY A 55 -6.37 11.96 -11.52
CA GLY A 55 -6.55 13.30 -10.97
C GLY A 55 -5.64 14.35 -11.63
N VAL A 56 -4.35 14.04 -11.77
CA VAL A 56 -3.37 14.93 -12.45
C VAL A 56 -3.75 15.20 -13.92
N SER A 57 -4.32 14.23 -14.62
CA SER A 57 -4.65 14.39 -16.05
C SER A 57 -5.93 15.18 -16.31
N TYR A 58 -6.87 15.18 -15.37
CA TYR A 58 -8.15 15.87 -15.52
C TYR A 58 -8.09 17.30 -14.96
N ASP A 59 -7.44 17.50 -13.81
CA ASP A 59 -7.36 18.81 -13.18
C ASP A 59 -6.21 18.89 -12.16
N ASN A 60 -5.14 19.60 -12.52
CA ASN A 60 -3.93 19.70 -11.70
C ASN A 60 -4.19 20.36 -10.34
N ASP A 61 -5.17 21.27 -10.27
CA ASP A 61 -5.54 21.96 -9.03
C ASP A 61 -6.25 21.05 -8.03
N ASN A 62 -6.90 19.98 -8.51
CA ASN A 62 -7.66 19.04 -7.69
C ASN A 62 -6.88 17.77 -7.33
N PHE A 63 -5.58 17.68 -7.66
CA PHE A 63 -4.76 16.49 -7.36
C PHE A 63 -4.83 16.05 -5.89
N GLN A 64 -4.81 17.00 -4.95
CA GLN A 64 -4.92 16.72 -3.52
C GLN A 64 -6.22 15.98 -3.18
N LEU A 65 -7.35 16.39 -3.77
CA LEU A 65 -8.64 15.75 -3.54
C LEU A 65 -8.65 14.30 -4.03
N TYR A 66 -8.12 14.04 -5.22
CA TYR A 66 -8.02 12.67 -5.76
C TYR A 66 -7.08 11.80 -4.92
N TYR A 67 -5.95 12.35 -4.48
CA TYR A 67 -5.01 11.62 -3.64
C TYR A 67 -5.61 11.27 -2.27
N PHE A 68 -6.13 12.24 -1.53
CA PHE A 68 -6.76 12.01 -0.23
C PHE A 68 -8.01 11.12 -0.35
N GLY A 69 -8.81 11.28 -1.41
CA GLY A 69 -9.95 10.41 -1.70
C GLY A 69 -9.52 8.96 -1.93
N SER A 70 -8.46 8.75 -2.72
CA SER A 70 -7.93 7.41 -2.96
C SER A 70 -7.35 6.76 -1.69
N MET A 71 -6.67 7.54 -0.85
CA MET A 71 -6.13 7.09 0.44
C MET A 71 -7.26 6.73 1.43
N GLY A 72 -8.31 7.54 1.49
CA GLY A 72 -9.51 7.26 2.29
C GLY A 72 -10.22 5.99 1.83
N PHE A 73 -10.43 5.83 0.52
CA PHE A 73 -11.03 4.63 -0.07
C PHE A 73 -10.21 3.38 0.24
N ARG A 74 -8.88 3.46 0.11
CA ARG A 74 -7.95 2.38 0.49
C ARG A 74 -8.07 2.01 1.96
N MET A 75 -8.18 3.00 2.86
CA MET A 75 -8.34 2.74 4.29
C MET A 75 -9.66 2.01 4.57
N ILE A 76 -10.76 2.43 3.95
CA ILE A 76 -12.07 1.79 4.10
C ILE A 76 -12.03 0.34 3.60
N LEU A 77 -11.46 0.10 2.41
CA LEU A 77 -11.28 -1.26 1.87
C LEU A 77 -10.44 -2.14 2.79
N SER A 78 -9.37 -1.58 3.35
CA SER A 78 -8.48 -2.25 4.29
C SER A 78 -9.22 -2.67 5.56
N ILE A 79 -10.01 -1.77 6.13
CA ILE A 79 -10.83 -2.03 7.31
C ILE A 79 -11.87 -3.10 6.99
N ALA A 80 -12.59 -2.97 5.88
CA ALA A 80 -13.60 -3.93 5.46
C ALA A 80 -13.02 -5.35 5.33
N LEU A 81 -11.81 -5.48 4.74
CA LEU A 81 -11.13 -6.76 4.62
C LEU A 81 -10.79 -7.38 5.97
N ILE A 82 -10.27 -6.58 6.91
CA ILE A 82 -9.98 -7.06 8.28
C ILE A 82 -11.25 -7.53 8.96
N PHE A 83 -12.34 -6.77 8.88
CA PHE A 83 -13.63 -7.15 9.46
C PHE A 83 -14.17 -8.46 8.87
N VAL A 84 -14.12 -8.61 7.54
CA VAL A 84 -14.54 -9.84 6.86
C VAL A 84 -13.71 -11.02 7.34
N TYR A 85 -12.38 -10.86 7.48
CA TYR A 85 -11.52 -11.94 7.96
C TYR A 85 -11.83 -12.33 9.40
N VAL A 86 -11.89 -11.36 10.32
CA VAL A 86 -12.17 -11.61 11.75
C VAL A 86 -13.54 -12.25 11.95
N PHE A 87 -14.54 -11.87 11.15
CA PHE A 87 -15.89 -12.42 11.25
C PHE A 87 -15.99 -13.85 10.69
N LEU A 88 -15.23 -14.18 9.64
CA LEU A 88 -15.23 -15.52 9.02
C LEU A 88 -14.27 -16.50 9.71
N TYR A 89 -13.18 -16.00 10.28
CA TYR A 89 -12.09 -16.80 10.85
C TYR A 89 -11.71 -16.22 12.21
N SER A 90 -12.02 -16.95 13.29
CA SER A 90 -11.69 -16.52 14.66
C SER A 90 -10.32 -16.99 15.15
N GLU A 91 -9.56 -17.74 14.33
CA GLU A 91 -8.24 -18.23 14.72
C GLU A 91 -7.14 -17.20 14.41
N ASN A 92 -6.27 -16.94 15.40
CA ASN A 92 -5.09 -16.07 15.28
C ASN A 92 -5.38 -14.67 14.70
N GLU A 93 -6.57 -14.12 15.00
CA GLU A 93 -7.03 -12.80 14.54
C GLU A 93 -6.00 -11.69 14.81
N LEU A 94 -5.40 -11.69 16.01
CA LEU A 94 -4.45 -10.66 16.42
C LEU A 94 -3.17 -10.72 15.58
N GLN A 95 -2.68 -11.93 15.28
CA GLN A 95 -1.54 -12.13 14.41
C GLN A 95 -1.84 -11.68 12.97
N PHE A 96 -3.04 -11.96 12.46
CA PHE A 96 -3.47 -11.50 11.14
C PHE A 96 -3.50 -9.97 11.07
N VAL A 97 -4.11 -9.32 12.05
CA VAL A 97 -4.22 -7.87 12.14
C VAL A 97 -2.85 -7.21 12.22
N LEU A 98 -1.92 -7.74 13.03
CA LEU A 98 -0.56 -7.22 13.11
C LEU A 98 0.21 -7.34 11.79
N ASN A 99 0.15 -8.51 11.13
CA ASN A 99 0.75 -8.71 9.82
C ASN A 99 0.16 -7.73 8.78
N PHE A 100 -1.16 -7.53 8.82
CA PHE A 100 -1.85 -6.55 7.99
C PHE A 100 -1.30 -5.14 8.21
N PHE A 101 -1.20 -4.68 9.46
CA PHE A 101 -0.73 -3.33 9.77
C PHE A 101 0.71 -3.10 9.30
N VAL A 102 1.61 -4.07 9.53
CA VAL A 102 3.00 -3.96 9.07
C VAL A 102 3.07 -3.81 7.55
N LEU A 103 2.38 -4.68 6.80
CA LEU A 103 2.32 -4.59 5.35
C LEU A 103 1.67 -3.27 4.90
N TYR A 104 0.58 -2.87 5.54
CA TYR A 104 -0.11 -1.62 5.23
C TYR A 104 0.84 -0.44 5.38
N PHE A 105 1.56 -0.31 6.50
CA PHE A 105 2.52 0.79 6.70
C PHE A 105 3.66 0.76 5.68
N LEU A 106 4.20 -0.42 5.35
CA LEU A 106 5.26 -0.56 4.37
C LEU A 106 4.81 -0.09 2.97
N PHE A 107 3.62 -0.49 2.53
CA PHE A 107 3.09 -0.07 1.23
C PHE A 107 2.61 1.39 1.22
N THR A 108 1.98 1.87 2.30
CA THR A 108 1.59 3.29 2.44
C THR A 108 2.80 4.20 2.46
N GLY A 109 3.83 3.87 3.24
CA GLY A 109 5.06 4.65 3.33
C GLY A 109 5.77 4.74 1.98
N PHE A 110 5.85 3.61 1.26
CA PHE A 110 6.40 3.59 -0.10
C PHE A 110 5.62 4.48 -1.07
N GLU A 111 4.29 4.45 -1.03
CA GLU A 111 3.43 5.27 -1.88
C GLU A 111 3.62 6.76 -1.60
N ILE A 112 3.52 7.18 -0.33
CA ILE A 112 3.75 8.56 0.11
C ILE A 112 5.14 9.04 -0.33
N TYR A 113 6.19 8.25 -0.06
CA TYR A 113 7.56 8.62 -0.43
C TYR A 113 7.72 8.76 -1.94
N SER A 114 7.16 7.82 -2.71
CA SER A 114 7.23 7.85 -4.18
C SER A 114 6.48 9.04 -4.77
N LEU A 115 5.38 9.46 -4.15
CA LEU A 115 4.66 10.67 -4.54
C LEU A 115 5.48 11.90 -4.19
N LEU A 116 5.90 12.08 -2.93
CA LEU A 116 6.71 13.22 -2.51
C LEU A 116 7.98 13.38 -3.36
N ALA A 117 8.69 12.29 -3.66
CA ALA A 117 9.89 12.32 -4.49
C ALA A 117 9.62 12.77 -5.93
N ASN A 118 8.43 12.50 -6.47
CA ASN A 118 8.04 12.97 -7.80
C ASN A 118 7.52 14.42 -7.79
N PHE A 119 6.96 14.91 -6.67
CA PHE A 119 6.41 16.27 -6.53
C PHE A 119 7.42 17.32 -6.03
N ALA A 120 8.43 16.93 -5.25
CA ALA A 120 9.46 17.85 -4.74
C ALA A 120 10.14 18.70 -5.84
N PRO A 121 10.42 18.18 -7.05
CA PRO A 121 10.98 18.99 -8.14
C PRO A 121 10.00 20.03 -8.71
N GLN A 122 8.69 19.74 -8.69
CA GLN A 122 7.65 20.64 -9.22
C GLN A 122 7.42 21.83 -8.29
N LEU A 123 7.38 21.60 -6.97
CA LEU A 123 7.25 22.66 -5.96
C LEU A 123 8.42 23.65 -6.00
N LYS A 124 9.65 23.16 -6.23
CA LYS A 124 10.83 24.03 -6.36
C LYS A 124 10.74 24.95 -7.57
N LYS A 125 10.23 24.45 -8.70
CA LYS A 125 10.06 25.22 -9.94
C LYS A 125 9.00 26.31 -9.84
N GLN A 126 7.98 26.09 -9.02
CA GLN A 126 6.89 27.06 -8.80
C GLN A 126 7.32 28.23 -7.90
N ASN A 127 8.29 28.02 -6.99
CA ASN A 127 8.84 29.06 -6.13
C ASN A 127 9.97 29.89 -6.79
N GLU A 128 10.44 29.49 -7.98
CA GLU A 128 11.47 30.18 -8.77
C GLU A 128 10.87 31.06 -9.90
N GLN A 129 9.52 31.11 -10.01
CA GLN A 129 8.77 32.04 -10.88
C GLN A 129 8.14 33.16 -10.06
#